data_AF-A0A942V4K5-F1
#
_entry.id   AF-A0A942V4K5-F1
#
_cell.length_a   1.000
_cell.length_b   1.000
_cell.length_c   1.000
_cell.angle_alpha   90.00
_cell.angle_beta   90.00
_cell.angle_gamma   90.00
#
_symmetry.space_group_name_H-M   'P 1'
#
loop_
_entity.id
_entity.type
_entity.pdbx_description
1 polymer ?
#
loop_
_entity_poly.entity_id
_entity_poly.type
_entity_poly.pdbx_seq_one_letter_code
_entity_poly.pdbx_strand_id
1 'polypeptide(L)' 'MVDKIINNVNEILKIKNKNSNADISEIEGKIDKIVYWLYGLSEEEKNIIECRQL' A
#
# COMPACT_ATOMS: atom_id res chain seq x y z
N MET A 1 2.27 13.91 -5.01
CA MET A 1 1.49 12.82 -4.36
C MET A 1 1.63 11.51 -5.13
N VAL A 2 1.49 11.58 -6.46
CA VAL A 2 1.89 10.51 -7.38
C VAL A 2 3.34 10.05 -7.13
N ASP A 3 4.26 10.98 -6.84
CA ASP A 3 5.67 10.66 -6.55
C ASP A 3 5.85 9.75 -5.32
N LYS A 4 4.97 9.85 -4.33
CA LYS A 4 5.02 8.98 -3.14
C LYS A 4 4.64 7.55 -3.50
N ILE A 5 3.62 7.37 -4.34
CA ILE A 5 3.25 6.04 -4.85
C ILE A 5 4.39 5.47 -5.68
N ILE A 6 4.94 6.25 -6.62
CA ILE A 6 6.06 5.82 -7.47
C ILE A 6 7.27 5.39 -6.62
N ASN A 7 7.62 6.17 -5.60
CA ASN A 7 8.75 5.86 -4.73
C ASN A 7 8.51 4.57 -3.92
N ASN A 8 7.33 4.41 -3.33
CA ASN A 8 6.98 3.20 -2.57
C ASN A 8 6.99 1.95 -3.48
N VAL A 9 6.45 2.05 -4.70
CA VAL A 9 6.47 0.94 -5.66
C VAL A 9 7.91 0.59 -6.08
N ASN A 10 8.75 1.60 -6.31
CA ASN A 10 10.16 1.37 -6.61
C ASN A 10 10.91 0.68 -5.46
N GLU A 11 10.57 0.99 -4.20
CA GLU A 11 11.13 0.29 -3.04
C GLU A 11 10.67 -1.17 -2.97
N ILE A 12 9.39 -1.44 -3.22
CA ILE A 12 8.86 -2.82 -3.31
C ILE A 12 9.61 -3.61 -4.37
N LEU A 13 9.79 -3.05 -5.57
CA LEU A 13 10.52 -3.72 -6.65
C LEU A 13 11.98 -4.00 -6.25
N LYS A 14 12.67 -3.06 -5.59
CA LYS A 14 14.03 -3.27 -5.09
C LYS A 14 14.12 -4.39 -4.06
N ILE A 15 13.14 -4.49 -3.14
CA ILE A 15 13.08 -5.53 -2.11
C ILE A 15 12.80 -6.89 -2.76
N LYS A 16 11.77 -6.99 -3.60
CA LYS A 16 11.38 -8.23 -4.29
C LYS A 16 12.45 -8.75 -5.24
N ASN A 17 13.21 -7.88 -5.88
CA ASN A 17 14.35 -8.28 -6.72
C ASN A 17 15.47 -8.96 -5.91
N LYS A 18 15.62 -8.64 -4.62
CA LYS A 18 16.60 -9.29 -3.72
C LYS A 18 16.03 -10.55 -3.08
N ASN A 19 14.75 -10.50 -2.70
CA ASN A 19 14.04 -11.61 -2.09
C ASN A 19 12.57 -11.55 -2.49
N SER A 20 12.17 -12.44 -3.40
CA SER A 20 10.78 -12.52 -3.89
C SER A 20 9.75 -12.78 -2.78
N ASN A 21 10.19 -13.39 -1.67
CA ASN A 21 9.35 -13.71 -0.51
C ASN A 21 9.48 -12.69 0.62
N ALA A 22 10.20 -11.59 0.43
CA ALA A 22 10.26 -10.53 1.43
C ALA A 22 8.87 -9.97 1.69
N ASP A 23 8.61 -9.73 2.97
CA ASP A 23 7.44 -9.02 3.45
C ASP A 23 7.55 -7.55 3.08
N ILE A 24 6.49 -7.02 2.48
CA ILE A 24 6.35 -5.64 2.02
C ILE A 24 5.09 -4.99 2.57
N SER A 25 4.39 -5.65 3.49
CA SER A 25 3.08 -5.23 4.02
C SER A 25 3.10 -3.80 4.57
N GLU A 26 4.23 -3.37 5.12
CA GLU A 26 4.40 -1.99 5.61
C GLU A 26 4.36 -0.94 4.47
N ILE A 27 5.00 -1.24 3.34
CA ILE A 27 5.05 -0.32 2.19
C ILE A 27 3.74 -0.36 1.42
N GLU A 28 3.12 -1.54 1.30
CA GLU A 28 1.78 -1.71 0.73
C GLU A 28 0.75 -0.90 1.52
N GLY A 29 0.73 -1.00 2.86
CA GLY A 29 -0.17 -0.20 3.70
C GLY A 29 0.03 1.31 3.58
N LYS A 30 1.22 1.79 3.20
CA LYS A 30 1.44 3.21 2.88
C LYS A 30 0.81 3.59 1.54
N ILE A 31 0.83 2.70 0.55
CA ILE A 31 0.17 2.89 -0.74
C ILE A 31 -1.36 2.87 -0.54
N ASP A 32 -1.89 1.91 0.20
CA ASP A 32 -3.32 1.78 0.47
C ASP A 32 -3.91 3.04 1.09
N LYS A 33 -3.25 3.64 2.10
CA LYS A 33 -3.68 4.91 2.69
C LYS A 33 -3.76 6.06 1.69
N ILE A 34 -2.84 6.11 0.72
CA ILE A 34 -2.86 7.12 -0.34
C ILE A 34 -4.02 6.83 -1.31
N VAL A 35 -4.25 5.56 -1.66
CA VAL A 35 -5.36 5.14 -2.51
C VAL A 35 -6.71 5.47 -1.86
N TYR A 36 -6.91 5.11 -0.59
CA TYR A 36 -8.12 5.43 0.16
C TYR A 36 -8.41 6.93 0.18
N TRP A 37 -7.36 7.75 0.37
CA TRP A 37 -7.49 9.20 0.31
C TRP A 37 -7.88 9.70 -1.09
N LEU A 38 -7.29 9.14 -2.16
CA LEU A 38 -7.61 9.52 -3.54
C LEU A 38 -9.05 9.20 -3.93
N TYR A 39 -9.58 8.08 -3.42
CA TYR A 39 -10.97 7.69 -3.65
C TYR A 39 -11.95 8.35 -2.67
N GLY A 40 -11.46 9.10 -1.67
CA GLY A 40 -12.30 9.77 -0.69
C GLY A 40 -13.07 8.81 0.21
N LEU A 41 -12.50 7.63 0.51
CA LEU A 41 -13.19 6.60 1.30
C LEU A 41 -13.48 7.06 2.74
N SER A 42 -14.64 6.68 3.26
CA SER A 42 -15.00 6.85 4.67
C SER A 42 -14.21 5.89 5.57
N GLU A 43 -14.21 6.15 6.88
CA GLU A 43 -13.60 5.23 7.84
C GLU A 43 -14.31 3.87 7.87
N GLU A 44 -15.64 3.82 7.69
CA GLU A 44 -16.34 2.53 7.56
C GLU A 44 -15.87 1.74 6.34
N GLU A 45 -15.71 2.39 5.19
CA GLU A 45 -15.26 1.74 3.96
C GLU A 45 -13.83 1.21 4.10
N LYS A 46 -12.92 2.00 4.71
CA LYS A 46 -11.54 1.56 5.01
C LYS A 46 -11.54 0.34 5.91
N ASN A 47 -12.32 0.36 7.00
CA ASN A 47 -12.42 -0.76 7.94
C ASN A 47 -12.95 -2.04 7.25
N ILE A 48 -13.93 -1.92 6.35
CA ILE A 48 -14.44 -3.07 5.60
C ILE A 48 -13.35 -3.69 4.71
N ILE A 49 -12.50 -2.87 4.09
CA ILE A 49 -11.42 -3.33 3.23
C ILE A 49 -10.30 -3.97 4.06
N GLU A 50 -9.83 -3.31 5.12
CA GLU A 50 -8.77 -3.83 5.99
C GLU A 50 -9.20 -5.13 6.70
N CYS A 51 -10.46 -5.22 7.15
CA CYS A 51 -11.01 -6.46 7.71
C CYS A 51 -11.07 -7.62 6.70
N ARG A 52 -11.11 -7.34 5.39
CA ARG A 52 -11.07 -8.39 4.35
C ARG A 52 -9.65 -8.78 3.96
N GLN A 53 -8.65 -7.98 4.31
CA GLN A 53 -7.23 -8.23 4.00
C GLN A 53 -6.51 -9.00 5.11
N LEU A 54 -7.11 -9.11 6.31
CA LEU A 54 -6.68 -9.94 7.44
C LEU A 54 -7.22 -11.38 7.34
#